data_AF-A0A958M8T3-F1
#
_entry.id   AF-A0A958M8T3-F1
#
_cell.length_a   1.000
_cell.length_b   1.000
_cell.length_c   1.000
_cell.angle_alpha   90.00
_cell.angle_beta   90.00
_cell.angle_gamma   90.00
#
_symmetry.space_group_name_H-M   'P 1'
#
loop_
_entity.id
_entity.type
_entity.pdbx_description
1 polymer ?
#
loop_
_entity_poly.entity_id
_entity_poly.type
_entity_poly.pdbx_seq_one_letter_code
_entity_poly.pdbx_strand_id
1 'polypeptide(L)'
;MPVNKRRHFSLRTVALFTCIVFSFTSVTEAAVNTAFNTQSSVLIPQSSSLIPSEYGRVEKYHQGTSDKTIIYIKDAHDSIEAQENIANMIHYLVEHQNVQTVYEEGYEGSVPSDKYFGSVEDPAVKKEVSYYLMDRLKIGGAEYAPINRTKDFYLIGADSRELHFENIRWYQKNTELSEETDRDLKQIYKELKRLASRHLPSPVRKWLKYKNRLDRQAMDLSDYLKRTFEFLGLPTSQIMTPV
;
A
#
# COMPACT_ATOMS: atom_id res chain seq x y z
N MET A 1 -32.18 46.46 1.90
CA MET A 1 -32.75 45.34 1.14
C MET A 1 -33.18 44.24 2.09
N PRO A 2 -34.45 43.80 2.09
CA PRO A 2 -34.92 42.76 3.00
C PRO A 2 -34.31 41.41 2.62
N VAL A 3 -33.58 40.82 3.56
CA VAL A 3 -32.98 39.49 3.41
C VAL A 3 -34.10 38.45 3.34
N ASN A 4 -34.14 37.71 2.24
CA ASN A 4 -35.20 36.74 1.95
C ASN A 4 -35.11 35.54 2.92
N LYS A 5 -35.87 35.60 4.02
CA LYS A 5 -35.89 34.59 5.10
C LYS A 5 -36.12 33.15 4.61
N ARG A 6 -36.82 32.96 3.48
CA ARG A 6 -37.06 31.64 2.88
C ARG A 6 -35.77 30.95 2.39
N ARG A 7 -34.77 31.72 1.94
CA ARG A 7 -33.50 31.19 1.43
C ARG A 7 -32.55 30.74 2.55
N HIS A 8 -32.68 31.31 3.74
CA HIS A 8 -31.92 30.87 4.92
C HIS A 8 -32.48 29.60 5.54
N PHE A 9 -33.80 29.39 5.44
CA PHE A 9 -34.44 28.17 5.92
C PHE A 9 -34.01 26.96 5.10
N SER A 10 -34.02 27.05 3.77
CA SER A 10 -33.59 25.95 2.89
C SER A 10 -32.11 25.58 3.06
N LEU A 11 -31.23 26.57 3.24
CA LEU A 11 -29.80 26.31 3.48
C LEU A 11 -29.54 25.62 4.82
N ARG A 12 -30.31 25.92 5.87
CA ARG A 12 -30.19 25.26 7.17
C ARG A 12 -30.65 23.81 7.12
N THR A 13 -31.72 23.52 6.39
CA THR A 13 -32.22 22.15 6.22
C THR A 13 -31.24 21.30 5.42
N VAL A 14 -30.67 21.83 4.33
CA VAL A 14 -29.65 21.12 3.54
C VAL A 14 -28.40 20.86 4.39
N ALA A 15 -27.90 21.85 5.13
CA ALA A 15 -26.73 21.66 5.99
C ALA A 15 -26.98 20.61 7.09
N LEU A 16 -28.16 20.61 7.72
CA LEU A 16 -28.53 19.61 8.72
C LEU A 16 -28.57 18.20 8.11
N PHE A 17 -29.17 18.05 6.93
CA PHE A 17 -29.24 16.77 6.23
C PHE A 17 -27.84 16.28 5.83
N THR A 18 -26.98 17.15 5.31
CA THR A 18 -25.59 16.81 5.00
C THR A 18 -24.81 16.38 6.25
N CYS A 19 -24.93 17.10 7.37
CA CYS A 19 -24.29 16.71 8.64
C CYS A 19 -24.79 15.35 9.15
N ILE A 20 -26.08 15.06 9.01
CA ILE A 20 -26.68 13.77 9.37
C ILE A 20 -26.09 12.67 8.49
N VAL A 21 -26.09 12.83 7.16
CA VAL A 21 -25.52 11.83 6.23
C VAL A 21 -24.05 11.55 6.56
N PHE A 22 -23.21 12.58 6.75
CA PHE A 22 -21.80 12.38 7.11
C PHE A 22 -21.59 11.75 8.49
N SER A 23 -22.49 12.00 9.45
CA SER A 23 -22.42 11.36 10.78
C SER A 23 -22.80 9.89 10.71
N PHE A 24 -23.77 9.51 9.87
CA PHE A 24 -24.14 8.11 9.67
C PHE A 24 -23.09 7.34 8.86
N THR A 25 -22.50 7.94 7.81
CA THR A 25 -21.46 7.25 7.02
C THR A 25 -20.19 7.02 7.82
N SER A 26 -19.78 7.99 8.65
CA SER A 26 -18.59 7.84 9.52
C SER A 26 -18.81 6.83 10.65
N VAL A 27 -20.01 6.73 11.22
CA VAL A 27 -20.35 5.71 12.22
C VAL A 27 -20.45 4.33 11.59
N THR A 28 -21.00 4.19 10.38
CA THR A 28 -21.03 2.88 9.70
C THR A 28 -19.63 2.41 9.33
N GLU A 29 -18.75 3.30 8.85
CA GLU A 29 -17.38 2.93 8.51
C GLU A 29 -16.57 2.60 9.77
N ALA A 30 -16.75 3.35 10.87
CA ALA A 30 -16.14 3.02 12.16
C ALA A 30 -16.69 1.71 12.75
N ALA A 31 -18.00 1.46 12.69
CA ALA A 31 -18.61 0.22 13.19
C ALA A 31 -18.24 -0.99 12.33
N VAL A 32 -18.14 -0.82 11.01
CA VAL A 32 -17.64 -1.84 10.07
C VAL A 32 -16.17 -2.14 10.38
N ASN A 33 -15.32 -1.11 10.55
CA ASN A 33 -13.92 -1.30 10.95
C ASN A 33 -13.77 -1.93 12.34
N THR A 34 -14.69 -1.65 13.25
CA THR A 34 -14.68 -2.26 14.59
C THR A 34 -15.14 -3.72 14.50
N ALA A 35 -16.20 -4.03 13.74
CA ALA A 35 -16.69 -5.39 13.51
C ALA A 35 -15.72 -6.27 12.70
N PHE A 36 -14.94 -5.69 11.78
CA PHE A 36 -13.83 -6.38 11.12
C PHE A 36 -12.62 -6.60 12.05
N ASN A 37 -12.39 -5.70 13.02
CA ASN A 37 -11.35 -5.88 14.04
C ASN A 37 -11.79 -6.77 15.22
N THR A 38 -13.08 -7.12 15.31
CA THR A 38 -13.59 -8.20 16.19
C THR A 38 -13.58 -9.55 15.49
N GLN A 39 -12.80 -9.74 14.42
CA GLN A 39 -12.28 -11.07 14.16
C GLN A 39 -11.31 -11.38 15.29
N SER A 40 -11.68 -12.38 16.08
CA SER A 40 -10.85 -13.04 17.08
C SER A 40 -9.38 -12.92 16.69
N SER A 41 -8.54 -12.46 17.62
CA SER A 41 -7.12 -12.73 17.59
C SER A 41 -6.98 -14.26 17.55
N VAL A 42 -7.07 -14.84 16.36
CA VAL A 42 -6.62 -16.18 16.08
C VAL A 42 -5.17 -16.09 16.50
N LEU A 43 -4.85 -16.73 17.62
CA LEU A 43 -3.48 -17.00 18.01
C LEU A 43 -2.82 -17.46 16.72
N ILE A 44 -1.91 -16.66 16.17
CA ILE A 44 -1.05 -17.11 15.07
C ILE A 44 -0.45 -18.39 15.66
N PRO A 45 -0.85 -19.60 15.21
CA PRO A 45 -0.24 -20.81 15.72
C PRO A 45 1.24 -20.57 15.49
N GLN A 46 2.08 -20.61 16.55
CA GLN A 46 3.48 -20.17 16.48
C GLN A 46 4.07 -20.63 15.15
N SER A 47 4.10 -19.71 14.19
CA SER A 47 4.25 -20.03 12.77
C SER A 47 5.73 -20.16 12.43
N SER A 48 6.56 -20.28 13.46
CA SER A 48 7.99 -20.55 13.43
C SER A 48 8.32 -21.87 12.75
N SER A 49 7.34 -22.71 12.40
CA SER A 49 7.57 -23.94 11.65
C SER A 49 7.45 -23.79 10.12
N LEU A 50 6.85 -22.71 9.59
CA LEU A 50 6.58 -22.63 8.15
C LEU A 50 7.83 -22.25 7.35
N ILE A 51 8.61 -21.28 7.84
CA ILE A 51 9.89 -20.86 7.29
C ILE A 51 10.86 -20.51 8.42
N PRO A 52 12.18 -20.66 8.22
CA PRO A 52 13.18 -20.17 9.15
C PRO A 52 13.13 -18.65 9.33
N SER A 53 13.35 -18.17 10.56
CA SER A 53 13.24 -16.75 10.92
C SER A 53 14.30 -15.86 10.26
N GLU A 54 15.41 -16.47 9.84
CA GLU A 54 16.50 -15.81 9.11
C GLU A 54 16.10 -15.42 7.69
N TYR A 55 15.13 -16.11 7.07
CA TYR A 55 14.67 -15.79 5.72
C TYR A 55 13.44 -14.87 5.73
N GLY A 56 12.66 -14.87 6.81
CA GLY A 56 11.48 -14.03 6.89
C GLY A 56 10.59 -14.32 8.09
N ARG A 57 9.42 -13.68 8.10
CA ARG A 57 8.39 -13.87 9.13
C ARG A 57 7.00 -13.85 8.52
N VAL A 58 6.08 -14.58 9.15
CA VAL A 58 4.66 -14.52 8.80
C VAL A 58 4.03 -13.26 9.39
N GLU A 59 3.60 -12.34 8.53
CA GLU A 59 2.94 -11.11 8.98
C GLU A 59 1.43 -11.26 9.19
N LYS A 60 0.80 -12.11 8.38
CA LYS A 60 -0.66 -12.34 8.41
C LYS A 60 -0.96 -13.80 8.14
N TYR A 61 -2.00 -14.29 8.79
CA TYR A 61 -2.52 -15.64 8.62
C TYR A 61 -4.04 -15.60 8.52
N HIS A 62 -4.59 -16.35 7.58
CA HIS A 62 -6.04 -16.50 7.42
C HIS A 62 -6.35 -17.97 7.16
N GLN A 63 -7.27 -18.53 7.95
CA GLN A 63 -7.74 -19.89 7.74
C GLN A 63 -8.86 -19.88 6.69
N GLY A 64 -8.61 -20.54 5.56
CA GLY A 64 -9.62 -20.77 4.53
C GLY A 64 -10.57 -21.91 4.87
N THR A 65 -11.55 -22.14 4.00
CA THR A 65 -12.54 -23.23 4.13
C THR A 65 -12.08 -24.56 3.51
N SER A 66 -10.96 -24.57 2.79
CA SER A 66 -10.39 -25.76 2.15
C SER A 66 -9.09 -26.18 2.84
N ASP A 67 -8.67 -27.43 2.62
CA ASP A 67 -7.39 -27.97 3.08
C ASP A 67 -6.17 -27.49 2.28
N LYS A 68 -6.35 -26.50 1.39
CA LYS A 68 -5.26 -25.90 0.62
C LYS A 68 -4.61 -24.76 1.40
N THR A 69 -3.29 -24.69 1.34
CA THR A 69 -2.50 -23.59 1.89
C THR A 69 -1.93 -22.75 0.74
N ILE A 70 -2.10 -21.43 0.83
CA ILE A 70 -1.45 -20.46 -0.07
C ILE A 70 -0.45 -19.70 0.78
N ILE A 71 0.80 -19.67 0.33
CA ILE A 71 1.87 -18.90 0.95
C ILE A 71 2.11 -17.68 0.07
N TYR A 72 1.82 -16.50 0.61
CA TYR A 72 2.05 -15.24 -0.09
C TYR A 72 3.33 -14.61 0.42
N ILE A 73 4.34 -14.55 -0.44
CA ILE A 73 5.63 -13.91 -0.16
C ILE A 73 5.56 -12.49 -0.72
N LYS A 74 5.88 -11.49 0.11
CA LYS A 74 5.94 -10.10 -0.33
C LYS A 74 7.31 -9.82 -0.94
N ASP A 75 7.31 -9.29 -2.16
CA ASP A 75 8.54 -8.87 -2.81
C ASP A 75 8.94 -7.45 -2.38
N ALA A 76 10.23 -7.26 -2.11
CA ALA A 76 10.87 -5.96 -1.98
C ALA A 76 11.90 -5.84 -3.11
N HIS A 77 11.43 -5.39 -4.28
CA HIS A 77 12.16 -5.42 -5.55
C HIS A 77 13.54 -4.76 -5.52
N ASP A 78 13.74 -3.72 -4.70
CA ASP A 78 14.97 -2.92 -4.70
C ASP A 78 16.00 -3.36 -3.63
N SER A 79 15.85 -4.56 -3.05
CA SER A 79 16.75 -5.08 -2.01
C SER A 79 17.32 -6.44 -2.37
N ILE A 80 18.63 -6.51 -2.60
CA ILE A 80 19.32 -7.77 -2.91
C ILE A 80 19.18 -8.78 -1.78
N GLU A 81 19.28 -8.35 -0.52
CA GLU A 81 19.06 -9.20 0.66
C GLU A 81 17.63 -9.76 0.67
N ALA A 82 16.63 -8.97 0.27
CA ALA A 82 15.26 -9.46 0.16
C ALA A 82 15.13 -10.51 -0.95
N GLN A 83 15.75 -10.30 -2.13
CA GLN A 83 15.72 -11.26 -3.23
C GLN A 83 16.39 -12.59 -2.84
N GLU A 84 17.54 -12.54 -2.16
CA GLU A 84 18.21 -13.73 -1.62
C GLU A 84 17.31 -14.48 -0.64
N ASN A 85 16.66 -13.77 0.28
CA ASN A 85 15.74 -14.35 1.25
C ASN A 85 14.49 -14.95 0.60
N ILE A 86 13.96 -14.34 -0.47
CA ILE A 86 12.86 -14.90 -1.26
C ILE A 86 13.28 -16.22 -1.89
N ALA A 87 14.46 -16.28 -2.52
CA ALA A 87 14.97 -17.51 -3.08
C ALA A 87 15.14 -18.61 -2.01
N ASN A 88 15.71 -18.25 -0.85
CA ASN A 88 15.89 -19.18 0.27
C ASN A 88 14.55 -19.68 0.83
N MET A 89 13.54 -18.82 0.95
CA MET A 89 12.18 -19.22 1.33
C MET A 89 11.59 -20.21 0.33
N ILE A 90 11.72 -19.94 -0.98
CA ILE A 90 11.22 -20.83 -2.03
C ILE A 90 11.91 -22.20 -1.95
N HIS A 91 13.23 -22.24 -1.85
CA HIS A 91 13.99 -23.49 -1.70
C HIS A 91 13.52 -24.27 -0.46
N TYR A 92 13.43 -23.60 0.69
CA TYR A 92 12.97 -24.23 1.93
C TYR A 92 11.57 -24.84 1.78
N LEU A 93 10.62 -24.10 1.20
CA LEU A 93 9.24 -24.54 1.02
C LEU A 93 9.13 -25.71 0.02
N VAL A 94 9.92 -25.70 -1.05
CA VAL A 94 9.96 -26.81 -2.03
C VAL A 94 10.54 -28.08 -1.39
N GLU A 95 11.61 -27.94 -0.61
CA GLU A 95 12.30 -29.06 0.04
C GLU A 95 11.50 -29.65 1.21
N HIS A 96 11.01 -28.80 2.11
CA HIS A 96 10.47 -29.22 3.41
C HIS A 96 8.94 -29.24 3.45
N GLN A 97 8.26 -28.43 2.63
CA GLN A 97 6.80 -28.32 2.59
C GLN A 97 6.19 -28.90 1.30
N ASN A 98 7.03 -29.48 0.44
CA ASN A 98 6.64 -30.09 -0.84
C ASN A 98 5.84 -29.14 -1.74
N VAL A 99 6.20 -27.84 -1.74
CA VAL A 99 5.68 -26.89 -2.72
C VAL A 99 6.13 -27.32 -4.12
N GLN A 100 5.17 -27.45 -5.04
CA GLN A 100 5.42 -27.89 -6.42
C GLN A 100 5.28 -26.77 -7.45
N THR A 101 4.61 -25.68 -7.08
CA THR A 101 4.35 -24.55 -7.97
C THR A 101 4.54 -23.25 -7.21
N VAL A 102 5.32 -22.36 -7.79
CA VAL A 102 5.54 -20.98 -7.35
C VAL A 102 4.94 -20.07 -8.42
N TYR A 103 4.19 -19.08 -7.96
CA TYR A 103 3.58 -18.07 -8.83
C TYR A 103 4.30 -16.74 -8.63
N GLU A 104 4.70 -16.07 -9.71
CA GLU A 104 5.43 -14.78 -9.65
C GLU A 104 4.71 -13.63 -10.36
N GLU A 105 4.94 -12.41 -9.88
CA GLU A 105 4.51 -11.17 -10.54
C GLU A 105 5.45 -10.83 -11.71
N GLY A 106 4.97 -10.10 -12.70
CA GLY A 106 5.78 -9.57 -13.80
C GLY A 106 5.86 -10.47 -15.04
N TYR A 107 5.28 -11.67 -14.99
CA TYR A 107 5.29 -12.62 -16.10
C TYR A 107 3.92 -13.31 -16.29
N GLU A 108 3.66 -13.82 -17.49
CA GLU A 108 2.46 -14.63 -17.80
C GLU A 108 2.89 -16.02 -18.28
N GLY A 109 2.36 -17.07 -17.63
CA GLY A 109 2.55 -18.46 -18.02
C GLY A 109 3.88 -19.05 -17.54
N SER A 110 4.31 -20.16 -18.15
CA SER A 110 5.52 -20.87 -17.69
C SER A 110 6.79 -20.02 -17.88
N VAL A 111 7.57 -19.87 -16.82
CA VAL A 111 8.79 -19.07 -16.82
C VAL A 111 9.94 -19.92 -17.36
N PRO A 112 10.60 -19.51 -18.46
CA PRO A 112 11.48 -20.37 -19.22
C PRO A 112 12.92 -20.41 -18.67
N SER A 113 13.11 -20.55 -17.36
CA SER A 113 14.44 -20.52 -16.72
C SER A 113 15.42 -21.54 -17.33
N ASP A 114 14.96 -22.78 -17.59
CA ASP A 114 15.79 -23.83 -18.19
C ASP A 114 16.17 -23.55 -19.65
N LYS A 115 15.34 -22.80 -20.39
CA LYS A 115 15.66 -22.42 -21.76
C LYS A 115 16.91 -21.54 -21.81
N TYR A 116 17.12 -20.71 -20.78
CA TYR A 116 18.23 -19.76 -20.73
C TYR A 116 19.44 -20.27 -19.94
N PHE A 117 19.23 -21.06 -18.88
CA PHE A 117 20.29 -21.53 -17.99
C PHE A 117 20.55 -23.04 -18.04
N GLY A 118 19.74 -23.81 -18.76
CA GLY A 118 19.84 -25.27 -18.82
C GLY A 118 21.12 -25.78 -19.49
N SER A 119 21.74 -24.99 -20.37
CA SER A 119 23.02 -25.33 -21.03
C SER A 119 24.25 -25.04 -20.18
N VAL A 120 24.11 -24.35 -19.04
CA VAL A 120 25.22 -24.10 -18.12
C VAL A 120 25.34 -25.32 -17.20
N GLU A 121 26.26 -26.24 -17.52
CA GLU A 121 26.42 -27.49 -16.78
C GLU A 121 27.06 -27.28 -15.39
N ASP A 122 28.04 -26.38 -15.29
CA ASP A 122 28.73 -26.08 -14.04
C ASP A 122 27.81 -25.31 -13.06
N PRO A 123 27.43 -25.91 -11.92
CA PRO A 123 26.55 -25.25 -10.94
C PRO A 123 27.15 -23.98 -10.34
N ALA A 124 28.48 -23.91 -10.20
CA ALA A 124 29.15 -22.74 -9.64
C ALA A 124 29.04 -21.54 -10.60
N VAL A 125 29.30 -21.78 -11.89
CA VAL A 125 29.14 -20.76 -12.94
C VAL A 125 27.69 -20.33 -13.07
N LYS A 126 26.74 -21.28 -13.05
CA LYS A 126 25.31 -20.97 -13.10
C LYS A 126 24.88 -20.08 -11.95
N LYS A 127 25.34 -20.39 -10.73
CA LYS A 127 25.08 -19.60 -9.53
C LYS A 127 25.68 -18.20 -9.62
N GLU A 128 26.93 -18.07 -10.06
CA GLU A 128 27.61 -16.78 -10.20
C GLU A 128 26.91 -15.87 -11.22
N VAL A 129 26.58 -16.40 -12.40
CA VAL A 129 25.92 -15.63 -13.47
C VAL A 129 24.51 -15.22 -13.07
N SER A 130 23.72 -16.14 -12.51
CA SER A 130 22.36 -15.82 -12.06
C SER A 130 22.37 -14.83 -10.89
N TYR A 131 23.33 -14.95 -9.97
CA TYR A 131 23.48 -14.00 -8.87
C TYR A 131 23.82 -12.60 -9.38
N TYR A 132 24.76 -12.50 -10.33
CA TYR A 132 25.09 -11.23 -10.98
C TYR A 132 23.86 -10.61 -11.64
N LEU A 133 22.99 -11.40 -12.30
CA LEU A 133 21.76 -10.86 -12.90
C LEU A 133 20.76 -10.38 -11.83
N MET A 134 20.67 -11.07 -10.70
CA MET A 134 19.82 -10.68 -9.58
C MET A 134 20.30 -9.38 -8.91
N ASP A 135 21.61 -9.27 -8.64
CA ASP A 135 22.25 -8.05 -8.10
C ASP A 135 22.04 -6.83 -9.02
N ARG A 136 21.93 -7.06 -10.33
CA ARG A 136 21.69 -6.00 -11.33
C ARG A 136 20.21 -5.76 -11.62
N LEU A 137 19.32 -6.30 -10.80
CA LEU A 137 17.86 -6.20 -10.93
C LEU A 137 17.37 -6.63 -12.32
N LYS A 138 18.02 -7.65 -12.91
CA LYS A 138 17.63 -8.25 -14.19
C LYS A 138 16.76 -9.47 -14.03
N ILE A 139 16.87 -10.14 -12.89
CA ILE A 139 15.96 -11.20 -12.45
C ILE A 139 15.67 -11.02 -10.96
N GLY A 140 14.53 -11.51 -10.48
CA GLY A 140 14.15 -11.53 -9.07
C GLY A 140 14.58 -12.81 -8.35
N GLY A 141 14.37 -12.86 -7.03
CA GLY A 141 14.60 -14.02 -6.18
C GLY A 141 13.73 -15.22 -6.57
N ALA A 142 12.50 -14.95 -7.04
CA ALA A 142 11.59 -15.97 -7.57
C ALA A 142 12.15 -16.65 -8.82
N GLU A 143 12.75 -15.88 -9.74
CA GLU A 143 13.40 -16.38 -10.95
C GLU A 143 14.78 -17.02 -10.67
N TYR A 144 15.51 -16.51 -9.68
CA TYR A 144 16.80 -17.04 -9.23
C TYR A 144 16.67 -18.46 -8.64
N ALA A 145 15.58 -18.72 -7.90
CA ALA A 145 15.34 -20.00 -7.25
C ALA A 145 15.31 -21.22 -8.21
N PRO A 146 14.50 -21.25 -9.30
CA PRO A 146 14.51 -22.38 -10.22
C PRO A 146 15.81 -22.52 -11.00
N ILE A 147 16.57 -21.44 -11.23
CA ILE A 147 17.87 -21.52 -11.90
C ILE A 147 18.86 -22.34 -11.07
N ASN A 148 18.82 -22.19 -9.74
CA ASN A 148 19.74 -22.84 -8.79
C ASN A 148 19.07 -23.97 -7.99
N ARG A 149 18.01 -24.57 -8.52
CA ARG A 149 17.20 -25.58 -7.81
C ARG A 149 17.95 -26.88 -7.56
N THR A 150 17.72 -27.45 -6.39
CA THR A 150 18.12 -28.81 -5.98
C THR A 150 16.99 -29.83 -6.21
N LYS A 151 15.74 -29.35 -6.21
CA LYS A 151 14.51 -30.14 -6.41
C LYS A 151 13.62 -29.43 -7.44
N ASP A 152 12.94 -30.21 -8.27
CA ASP A 152 12.06 -29.67 -9.30
C ASP A 152 10.77 -29.07 -8.74
N PHE A 153 10.42 -27.92 -9.30
CA PHE A 153 9.14 -27.23 -9.11
C PHE A 153 8.86 -26.36 -10.35
N TYR A 154 7.61 -25.94 -10.51
CA TYR A 154 7.17 -25.04 -11.58
C TYR A 154 7.21 -23.59 -11.12
N LEU A 155 7.79 -22.71 -11.93
CA LEU A 155 7.64 -21.27 -11.80
C LEU A 155 6.68 -20.78 -12.88
N ILE A 156 5.59 -20.14 -12.46
CA ILE A 156 4.51 -19.69 -13.34
C ILE A 156 4.23 -18.22 -13.08
N GLY A 157 4.27 -17.41 -14.12
CA GLY A 157 3.82 -16.03 -14.08
C GLY A 157 2.31 -15.93 -13.76
N ALA A 158 1.98 -15.17 -12.73
CA ALA A 158 0.62 -14.94 -12.24
C ALA A 158 -0.10 -13.78 -12.93
N ASP A 159 0.61 -13.00 -13.76
CA ASP A 159 0.05 -11.86 -14.45
C ASP A 159 -0.68 -12.23 -15.73
N SER A 160 -1.48 -11.29 -16.19
CA SER A 160 -2.14 -11.33 -17.49
C SER A 160 -1.69 -10.15 -18.33
N ARG A 161 -1.07 -10.44 -19.48
CA ARG A 161 -0.66 -9.48 -20.50
C ARG A 161 -1.86 -8.74 -21.07
N GLU A 162 -3.01 -9.42 -21.20
CA GLU A 162 -4.25 -8.79 -21.62
C GLU A 162 -4.68 -7.70 -20.63
N LEU A 163 -4.77 -8.03 -19.33
CA LEU A 163 -5.11 -7.06 -18.29
C LEU A 163 -4.06 -5.95 -18.18
N HIS A 164 -2.77 -6.28 -18.35
CA HIS A 164 -1.69 -5.29 -18.37
C HIS A 164 -1.88 -4.26 -19.50
N PHE A 165 -2.13 -4.72 -20.73
CA PHE A 165 -2.39 -3.82 -21.85
C PHE A 165 -3.71 -3.06 -21.70
N GLU A 166 -4.72 -3.68 -21.10
CA GLU A 166 -5.97 -2.99 -20.77
C GLU A 166 -5.71 -1.84 -19.78
N ASN A 167 -4.94 -2.09 -18.72
CA ASN A 167 -4.53 -1.08 -17.75
C ASN A 167 -3.76 0.07 -18.42
N ILE A 168 -2.83 -0.21 -19.33
CA ILE A 168 -2.12 0.82 -20.11
C ILE A 168 -3.11 1.67 -20.92
N ARG A 169 -4.09 1.05 -21.59
CA ARG A 169 -5.11 1.79 -22.35
C ARG A 169 -5.96 2.68 -21.44
N TRP A 170 -6.35 2.17 -20.26
CA TRP A 170 -7.07 2.97 -19.27
C TRP A 170 -6.23 4.15 -18.77
N TYR A 171 -4.94 3.92 -18.51
CA TYR A 171 -4.03 4.98 -18.12
C TYR A 171 -3.92 6.08 -19.20
N GLN A 172 -3.81 5.70 -20.48
CA GLN A 172 -3.77 6.64 -21.61
C GLN A 172 -5.06 7.45 -21.70
N LYS A 173 -6.23 6.80 -21.66
CA LYS A 173 -7.55 7.47 -21.66
C LYS A 173 -7.70 8.44 -20.49
N ASN A 174 -7.26 8.04 -19.30
CA ASN A 174 -7.31 8.92 -18.11
C ASN A 174 -6.35 10.10 -18.24
N THR A 175 -5.21 9.93 -18.93
CA THR A 175 -4.26 11.01 -19.18
C THR A 175 -4.84 12.07 -20.11
N GLU A 176 -5.67 11.69 -21.09
CA GLU A 176 -6.38 12.64 -21.96
C GLU A 176 -7.34 13.54 -21.16
N LEU A 177 -7.95 13.00 -20.10
CA LEU A 177 -8.83 13.75 -19.20
C LEU A 177 -8.09 14.51 -18.08
N SER A 178 -6.76 14.37 -17.99
CA SER A 178 -5.99 14.90 -16.86
C SER A 178 -6.03 16.43 -16.81
N GLU A 179 -5.95 17.11 -17.95
CA GLU A 179 -5.99 18.57 -18.00
C GLU A 179 -7.36 19.12 -17.58
N GLU A 180 -8.45 18.50 -18.04
CA GLU A 180 -9.81 18.88 -17.64
C GLU A 180 -10.04 18.63 -16.16
N THR A 181 -9.66 17.44 -15.68
CA THR A 181 -9.76 17.07 -14.27
C THR A 181 -8.95 18.03 -13.39
N ASP A 182 -7.74 18.40 -13.79
CA ASP A 182 -6.91 19.36 -13.06
C ASP A 182 -7.54 20.77 -13.05
N ARG A 183 -8.11 21.23 -14.17
CA ARG A 183 -8.87 22.49 -14.22
C ARG A 183 -10.06 22.47 -13.24
N ASP A 184 -10.84 21.40 -13.25
CA ASP A 184 -12.01 21.26 -12.40
C ASP A 184 -11.63 21.15 -10.92
N LEU A 185 -10.61 20.37 -10.58
CA LEU A 185 -10.08 20.27 -9.22
C LEU A 185 -9.57 21.62 -8.72
N LYS A 186 -8.88 22.39 -9.57
CA LYS A 186 -8.44 23.76 -9.24
C LYS A 186 -9.63 24.68 -8.98
N GLN A 187 -10.71 24.56 -9.75
CA GLN A 187 -11.93 25.35 -9.57
C GLN A 187 -12.66 24.96 -8.26
N ILE A 188 -12.84 23.67 -8.00
CA ILE A 188 -13.44 23.16 -6.76
C ILE A 188 -12.62 23.63 -5.56
N TYR A 189 -11.30 23.51 -5.62
CA TYR A 189 -10.41 23.97 -4.56
C TYR A 189 -10.51 25.48 -4.31
N LYS A 190 -10.64 26.29 -5.37
CA LYS A 190 -10.86 27.74 -5.27
C LYS A 190 -12.17 28.07 -4.57
N GLU A 191 -13.27 27.40 -4.92
CA GLU A 191 -14.56 27.61 -4.27
C GLU A 191 -14.55 27.11 -2.82
N LEU A 192 -13.91 25.97 -2.54
CA LEU A 192 -13.73 25.48 -1.18
C LEU A 192 -12.97 26.50 -0.31
N LYS A 193 -11.89 27.09 -0.83
CA LYS A 193 -11.17 28.18 -0.16
C LYS A 193 -12.05 29.40 0.09
N ARG A 194 -12.90 29.76 -0.87
CA ARG A 194 -13.83 30.88 -0.73
C ARG A 194 -14.86 30.62 0.37
N LEU A 195 -15.46 29.43 0.39
CA LEU A 195 -16.41 29.03 1.43
C LEU A 195 -15.72 28.97 2.80
N ALA A 196 -14.54 28.37 2.89
CA ALA A 196 -13.72 28.34 4.10
C ALA A 196 -13.44 29.75 4.63
N SER A 197 -13.13 30.71 3.74
CA SER A 197 -12.86 32.09 4.14
C SER A 197 -14.08 32.82 4.72
N ARG A 198 -15.29 32.46 4.26
CA ARG A 198 -16.58 33.05 4.68
C ARG A 198 -17.16 32.43 5.93
N HIS A 199 -17.03 31.11 6.07
CA HIS A 199 -17.78 30.35 7.08
C HIS A 199 -16.92 29.86 8.24
N LEU A 200 -15.59 29.71 8.06
CA LEU A 200 -14.75 29.24 9.16
C LEU A 200 -14.35 30.36 10.12
N PRO A 201 -14.40 30.11 11.45
CA PRO A 201 -13.88 31.03 12.46
C PRO A 201 -12.41 31.40 12.22
N SER A 202 -12.00 32.60 12.62
CA SER A 202 -10.62 33.09 12.49
C SER A 202 -9.56 32.11 13.03
N PRO A 203 -9.74 31.49 14.22
CA PRO A 203 -8.80 30.51 14.74
C PRO A 203 -8.59 29.30 13.80
N VAL A 204 -9.67 28.74 13.26
CA VAL A 204 -9.63 27.58 12.35
C VAL A 204 -8.93 27.95 11.04
N ARG A 205 -9.21 29.14 10.49
CA ARG A 205 -8.52 29.64 9.29
C ARG A 205 -7.03 29.82 9.53
N LYS A 206 -6.61 30.25 10.73
CA LYS A 206 -5.21 30.38 11.12
C LYS A 206 -4.53 29.01 11.19
N TRP A 207 -5.17 28.03 11.82
CA TRP A 207 -4.68 26.66 11.88
C TRP A 207 -4.53 26.02 10.49
N LEU A 208 -5.52 26.17 9.61
CA LEU A 208 -5.43 25.69 8.22
C LEU A 208 -4.24 26.29 7.46
N LYS A 209 -3.85 27.54 7.74
CA LYS A 209 -2.63 28.13 7.14
C LYS A 209 -1.37 27.45 7.65
N TYR A 210 -1.30 27.07 8.93
CA TYR A 210 -0.16 26.33 9.46
C TYR A 210 -0.05 24.95 8.83
N LYS A 211 -1.17 24.22 8.72
CA LYS A 211 -1.21 22.94 8.02
C LYS A 211 -0.71 23.04 6.58
N ASN A 212 -1.22 24.01 5.81
CA ASN A 212 -0.75 24.24 4.44
C ASN A 212 0.75 24.58 4.34
N ARG A 213 1.35 25.22 5.37
CA ARG A 213 2.78 25.49 5.40
C ARG A 213 3.59 24.22 5.69
N LEU A 214 3.12 23.38 6.61
CA LEU A 214 3.74 22.08 6.88
C LEU A 214 3.69 21.18 5.64
N ASP A 215 2.52 21.05 5.00
CA ASP A 215 2.32 20.20 3.81
C ASP A 215 3.24 20.62 2.64
N ARG A 216 3.65 21.90 2.60
CA ARG A 216 4.59 22.47 1.60
C ARG A 216 6.04 22.52 2.06
N GLN A 217 6.38 21.90 3.20
CA GLN A 217 7.71 21.95 3.81
C GLN A 217 8.20 23.39 4.13
N ALA A 218 7.28 24.35 4.27
CA ALA A 218 7.56 25.75 4.63
C ALA A 218 7.40 26.04 6.14
N MET A 219 7.27 24.97 6.93
CA MET A 219 7.17 24.96 8.39
C MET A 219 7.63 23.60 8.89
N ASP A 220 8.45 23.58 9.94
CA ASP A 220 8.89 22.35 10.60
C ASP A 220 7.76 21.71 11.43
N LEU A 221 7.82 20.39 11.62
CA LEU A 221 6.83 19.64 12.39
C LEU A 221 6.72 20.16 13.84
N SER A 222 7.83 20.50 14.49
CA SER A 222 7.82 21.00 15.86
C SER A 222 7.08 22.34 16.00
N ASP A 223 7.30 23.27 15.06
CA ASP A 223 6.63 24.57 15.03
C ASP A 223 5.14 24.42 14.69
N TYR A 224 4.79 23.49 13.80
CA TYR A 224 3.39 23.14 13.51
C TYR A 224 2.66 22.57 14.74
N LEU A 225 3.28 21.61 15.44
CA LEU A 225 2.71 20.99 16.63
C LEU A 225 2.48 22.03 17.73
N LYS A 226 3.51 22.81 18.06
CA LYS A 226 3.42 23.89 19.06
C LYS A 226 2.23 24.82 18.78
N ARG A 227 2.12 25.31 17.55
CA ARG A 227 1.03 26.22 17.13
C ARG A 227 -0.35 25.54 17.10
N THR A 228 -0.39 24.23 16.89
CA THR A 228 -1.63 23.44 16.97
C THR A 228 -2.07 23.24 18.41
N PHE A 229 -1.16 22.97 19.33
CA PHE A 229 -1.47 22.87 20.76
C PHE A 229 -1.95 24.20 21.35
N GLU A 230 -1.31 25.31 20.99
CA GLU A 230 -1.79 26.66 21.33
C GLU A 230 -3.21 26.91 20.80
N PHE A 231 -3.52 26.45 19.59
CA PHE A 231 -4.86 26.54 19.00
C PHE A 231 -5.90 25.68 19.75
N LEU A 232 -5.52 24.49 20.22
CA LEU A 232 -6.38 23.57 20.99
C LEU A 232 -6.51 23.96 22.48
N GLY A 233 -5.79 24.98 22.94
CA GLY A 233 -5.77 25.37 24.35
C GLY A 233 -5.03 24.38 25.26
N LEU A 234 -4.15 23.56 24.68
CA LEU A 234 -3.38 22.56 25.41
C LEU A 234 -2.02 23.15 25.86
N PRO A 235 -1.57 22.85 27.09
CA PRO A 235 -0.32 23.38 27.62
C PRO A 235 0.89 22.88 26.84
N THR A 236 1.71 23.82 26.36
CA THR A 236 2.91 23.55 25.53
C THR A 236 4.02 22.81 26.28
N SER A 237 3.96 22.77 27.62
CA SER A 237 4.95 22.13 28.49
C SER A 237 5.03 20.60 28.35
N GLN A 238 4.09 19.96 27.66
CA GLN A 238 4.07 18.50 27.48
C GLN A 238 4.86 18.00 26.24
N ILE A 239 5.39 18.89 25.39
CA ILE A 239 5.91 18.50 24.06
C ILE A 239 7.44 18.66 23.91
N MET A 240 8.11 19.26 24.89
CA MET A 240 9.57 19.49 24.84
C MET A 240 10.33 18.73 25.94
N THR A 241 9.96 17.48 26.20
CA THR A 241 10.91 16.54 26.80
C THR A 241 11.61 15.81 25.66
N PRO A 242 12.92 16.04 25.44
CA PRO A 242 13.68 15.21 24.53
C PRO A 242 13.72 13.79 25.11
N VAL A 243 13.36 12.81 24.28
CA VAL A 243 13.72 11.39 24.47
C VAL A 243 15.05 11.17 23.78
#